data_AF-A0A6I7PMV5-F1
#
_entry.id   AF-A0A6I7PMV5-F1
#
_cell.length_a   1.000
_cell.length_b   1.000
_cell.length_c   1.000
_cell.angle_alpha   90.00
_cell.angle_beta   90.00
_cell.angle_gamma   90.00
#
_symmetry.space_group_name_H-M   'P 1'
#
loop_
_entity.id
_entity.type
_entity.pdbx_description
1 polymer ?
#
loop_
_entity_poly.entity_id
_entity_poly.type
_entity_poly.pdbx_seq_one_letter_code
_entity_poly.pdbx_strand_id
1 'polypeptide(L)'
;MTTPARTIATVFALACTLALGACATRAPSFEVVNASVVERTEDGVVIDFTLAGANPNPDELPLRVIRYTLELDGRTVFTGERSAEATLRRRGVQTITVPAAIAIADLDDPDDTTRVRAYRLSGAVRYLAAGTIPQLLFDLGASRPSVGFADTGEITLAARRGE
;
A
#
# COMPACT_ATOMS: atom_id res chain seq x y z
N MET A 1 -66.99 -19.13 -5.18
CA MET A 1 -65.87 -19.84 -4.54
C MET A 1 -64.67 -19.81 -5.48
N THR A 2 -63.77 -18.85 -5.31
CA THR A 2 -62.50 -18.76 -6.06
C THR A 2 -61.43 -18.20 -5.12
N THR A 3 -60.35 -18.95 -5.00
CA THR A 3 -59.38 -18.99 -3.90
C THR A 3 -58.26 -17.95 -4.04
N PRO A 4 -57.90 -17.15 -3.01
CA PRO A 4 -56.73 -16.27 -3.03
C PRO A 4 -55.60 -16.88 -2.17
N ALA A 5 -54.73 -17.72 -2.73
CA ALA A 5 -53.71 -18.42 -1.91
C ALA A 5 -52.30 -18.50 -2.52
N ARG A 6 -52.01 -17.81 -3.63
CA ARG A 6 -50.73 -18.01 -4.36
C ARG A 6 -49.75 -16.85 -4.39
N THR A 7 -50.11 -15.68 -3.87
CA THR A 7 -49.31 -14.45 -4.10
C THR A 7 -48.37 -14.05 -2.95
N ILE A 8 -48.39 -14.76 -1.81
CA ILE A 8 -47.61 -14.36 -0.61
C ILE A 8 -46.21 -15.01 -0.58
N ALA A 9 -45.98 -16.10 -1.30
CA ALA A 9 -44.74 -16.88 -1.19
C ALA A 9 -43.50 -16.27 -1.87
N THR A 10 -43.68 -15.32 -2.80
CA THR A 10 -42.56 -14.83 -3.64
C THR A 10 -41.82 -13.63 -3.05
N VAL A 11 -42.41 -12.91 -2.09
CA VAL A 11 -41.80 -11.68 -1.52
C VAL A 11 -40.78 -12.00 -0.42
N PHE A 12 -40.89 -13.14 0.26
CA PHE A 12 -40.01 -13.48 1.38
C PHE A 12 -38.63 -14.03 0.96
N ALA A 13 -38.50 -14.57 -0.27
CA ALA A 13 -37.25 -15.16 -0.75
C ALA A 13 -36.22 -14.13 -1.25
N LEU A 14 -36.65 -12.91 -1.58
CA LEU A 14 -35.78 -11.85 -2.11
C LEU A 14 -35.11 -11.00 -1.01
N ALA A 15 -35.59 -11.10 0.23
CA ALA A 15 -35.05 -10.34 1.37
C ALA A 15 -33.81 -10.97 2.01
N CYS A 16 -33.57 -12.28 1.82
CA CYS A 16 -32.44 -12.98 2.44
C CYS A 16 -31.11 -12.84 1.69
N THR A 17 -31.11 -12.46 0.41
CA THR A 17 -29.87 -12.33 -0.38
C THR A 17 -29.12 -11.00 -0.17
N LEU A 18 -29.74 -10.02 0.49
CA LEU A 18 -29.14 -8.70 0.72
C LEU A 18 -28.48 -8.54 2.10
N ALA A 19 -28.64 -9.50 3.01
CA ALA A 19 -28.16 -9.39 4.40
C ALA A 19 -26.74 -9.95 4.66
N LEU A 20 -26.10 -10.58 3.66
CA LEU A 20 -24.79 -11.25 3.86
C LEU A 20 -23.56 -10.38 3.54
N GLY A 21 -23.74 -9.11 3.16
CA GLY A 21 -22.63 -8.25 2.69
C GLY A 21 -21.88 -7.45 3.77
N ALA A 22 -22.28 -7.48 5.03
CA ALA A 22 -21.95 -6.39 5.98
C ALA A 22 -20.80 -6.66 6.98
N CYS A 23 -20.19 -7.85 7.03
CA CYS A 23 -19.17 -8.18 8.04
C CYS A 23 -17.76 -8.51 7.50
N ALA A 24 -17.49 -8.27 6.22
CA ALA A 24 -16.15 -8.46 5.68
C ALA A 24 -15.26 -7.24 5.97
N THR A 25 -14.11 -7.44 6.63
CA THR A 25 -13.06 -6.41 6.77
C THR A 25 -12.64 -5.96 5.37
N ARG A 26 -12.76 -4.66 5.10
CA ARG A 26 -12.36 -4.07 3.82
C ARG A 26 -10.85 -3.87 3.79
N ALA A 27 -10.23 -4.03 2.62
CA ALA A 27 -8.80 -3.75 2.48
C ALA A 27 -8.51 -2.26 2.75
N PRO A 28 -7.38 -1.93 3.40
CA PRO A 28 -6.89 -0.55 3.43
C PRO A 28 -6.45 -0.12 2.02
N SER A 29 -6.29 1.19 1.80
CA SER A 29 -5.70 1.74 0.58
C SER A 29 -4.40 2.46 0.89
N PHE A 30 -3.48 2.51 -0.08
CA PHE A 30 -2.22 3.24 0.03
C PHE A 30 -2.00 4.05 -1.24
N GLU A 31 -1.53 5.28 -1.05
CA GLU A 31 -1.14 6.20 -2.11
C GLU A 31 0.21 6.81 -1.78
N VAL A 32 1.03 7.07 -2.80
CA VAL A 32 2.27 7.84 -2.63
C VAL A 32 1.90 9.32 -2.66
N VAL A 33 2.20 10.05 -1.59
CA VAL A 33 1.86 11.47 -1.47
C VAL A 33 3.07 12.39 -1.62
N ASN A 34 4.28 11.84 -1.49
CA ASN A 34 5.52 12.59 -1.66
C ASN A 34 6.68 11.66 -2.05
N ALA A 35 7.61 12.19 -2.84
CA ALA A 35 8.89 11.57 -3.16
C ALA A 35 9.97 12.66 -3.03
N SER A 36 10.99 12.43 -2.19
CA SER A 36 12.03 13.42 -1.95
C SER A 36 13.40 12.80 -1.76
N VAL A 37 14.40 13.37 -2.41
CA VAL A 37 15.82 13.06 -2.14
C VAL A 37 16.17 13.62 -0.76
N VAL A 38 16.60 12.73 0.15
CA VAL A 38 16.95 13.09 1.53
C VAL A 38 18.45 13.05 1.79
N GLU A 39 19.17 12.21 1.06
CA GLU A 39 20.62 12.10 1.19
C GLU A 39 21.25 11.86 -0.17
N ARG A 40 22.45 12.41 -0.33
CA ARG A 40 23.30 12.16 -1.48
C ARG A 40 24.76 12.16 -1.06
N THR A 41 25.47 11.15 -1.54
CA THR A 41 26.92 11.01 -1.41
C THR A 41 27.53 10.76 -2.79
N GLU A 42 28.84 10.56 -2.85
CA GLU A 42 29.54 10.12 -4.06
C GLU A 42 29.15 8.67 -4.44
N ASP A 43 28.74 7.87 -3.46
CA ASP A 43 28.41 6.45 -3.64
C ASP A 43 26.94 6.19 -3.98
N GLY A 44 26.03 7.07 -3.53
CA GLY A 44 24.60 6.79 -3.63
C GLY A 44 23.66 7.96 -3.39
N VAL A 45 22.39 7.73 -3.70
CA VAL A 45 21.27 8.64 -3.45
C VAL A 45 20.21 7.90 -2.65
N VAL A 46 19.67 8.55 -1.61
CA VAL A 46 18.52 8.05 -0.85
C VAL A 46 17.30 8.90 -1.16
N ILE A 47 16.24 8.24 -1.59
CA ILE A 47 14.93 8.84 -1.85
C ILE A 47 13.94 8.30 -0.83
N ASP A 48 13.30 9.22 -0.11
CA ASP A 48 12.18 8.90 0.77
C ASP A 48 10.87 9.05 0.00
N PHE A 49 10.09 7.97 -0.04
CA PHE A 49 8.71 8.00 -0.50
C PHE A 49 7.77 7.98 0.70
N THR A 50 6.87 8.97 0.77
CA THR A 50 5.84 9.03 1.80
C THR A 50 4.56 8.38 1.26
N LEU A 51 4.14 7.30 1.90
CA LEU A 51 2.88 6.61 1.64
C LEU A 51 1.82 7.10 2.62
N ALA A 52 0.63 7.44 2.14
CA ALA A 52 -0.55 7.63 2.97
C ALA A 52 -1.41 6.36 2.93
N GLY A 53 -1.52 5.68 4.07
CA GLY A 53 -2.38 4.51 4.25
C GLY A 53 -3.70 4.92 4.88
N ALA A 54 -4.82 4.54 4.26
CA ALA A 54 -6.17 4.79 4.77
C ALA A 54 -6.86 3.48 5.17
N ASN A 55 -7.44 3.47 6.36
CA ASN A 55 -8.18 2.32 6.88
C ASN A 55 -9.69 2.62 6.91
N PRO A 56 -10.51 2.00 6.04
CA PRO A 56 -11.96 2.23 6.00
C PRO A 56 -12.74 1.46 7.08
N ASN A 57 -12.06 0.71 7.95
CA ASN A 57 -12.67 -0.18 8.93
C ASN A 57 -12.81 0.49 10.31
N PRO A 58 -13.78 0.05 11.13
CA PRO A 58 -13.95 0.52 12.51
C PRO A 58 -12.89 -0.03 13.48
N ASP A 59 -12.12 -1.02 13.04
CA ASP A 59 -11.03 -1.63 13.79
C ASP A 59 -9.68 -1.19 13.23
N GLU A 60 -8.66 -1.18 14.08
CA GLU A 60 -7.31 -0.84 13.68
C GLU A 60 -6.67 -1.97 12.86
N LEU A 61 -5.78 -1.61 11.95
CA LEU A 61 -5.07 -2.57 11.10
C LEU A 61 -3.57 -2.47 11.35
N PRO A 62 -2.99 -3.35 12.18
CA PRO A 62 -1.55 -3.45 12.33
C PRO A 62 -0.91 -3.82 10.99
N LEU A 63 0.03 -3.00 10.55
CA LEU A 63 0.83 -3.28 9.37
C LEU A 63 2.01 -4.16 9.77
N ARG A 64 2.50 -4.96 8.83
CA ARG A 64 3.54 -5.96 9.08
C ARG A 64 4.76 -5.72 8.22
N VAL A 65 4.61 -5.94 6.92
CA VAL A 65 5.71 -5.93 5.97
C VAL A 65 5.33 -5.09 4.77
N ILE A 66 6.24 -4.23 4.33
CA ILE A 66 6.16 -3.49 3.08
C ILE A 66 7.26 -4.03 2.16
N ARG A 67 6.86 -4.51 0.99
CA ARG A 67 7.77 -4.88 -0.09
C ARG A 67 7.58 -3.92 -1.23
N TYR A 68 8.65 -3.40 -1.78
CA TYR A 68 8.57 -2.38 -2.80
C TYR A 68 9.79 -2.42 -3.72
N THR A 69 9.57 -1.97 -4.94
CA THR A 69 10.54 -1.88 -6.02
C THR A 69 10.46 -0.48 -6.60
N LEU A 70 11.62 0.12 -6.82
CA LEU A 70 11.75 1.38 -7.53
C LEU A 70 12.41 1.12 -8.88
N GLU A 71 11.76 1.64 -9.90
CA GLU A 71 12.30 1.74 -11.25
C GLU A 71 12.60 3.20 -11.56
N LEU A 72 13.74 3.44 -12.22
CA LEU A 72 14.09 4.72 -12.84
C LEU A 72 14.34 4.49 -14.32
N ASP A 73 13.72 5.33 -15.16
CA ASP A 73 13.81 5.26 -16.62
C ASP A 73 13.51 3.83 -17.17
N GLY A 74 12.57 3.13 -16.51
CA GLY A 74 12.15 1.76 -16.86
C GLY A 74 13.08 0.64 -16.41
N ARG A 75 14.13 0.94 -15.63
CA ARG A 75 15.06 -0.04 -15.07
C ARG A 75 14.90 -0.15 -13.57
N THR A 76 14.85 -1.36 -13.04
CA THR A 76 14.81 -1.59 -11.60
C THR A 76 16.14 -1.19 -10.97
N VAL A 77 16.12 -0.16 -10.13
CA VAL A 77 17.31 0.35 -9.43
C VAL A 77 17.31 -0.01 -7.95
N PHE A 78 16.17 -0.43 -7.39
CA PHE A 78 16.07 -0.82 -5.99
C PHE A 78 14.94 -1.82 -5.75
N THR A 79 15.16 -2.75 -4.84
CA THR A 79 14.11 -3.60 -4.26
C THR A 79 14.35 -3.71 -2.76
N GLY A 80 13.30 -3.50 -1.97
CA GLY A 80 13.37 -3.47 -0.51
C GLY A 80 12.22 -4.20 0.16
N GLU A 81 12.51 -4.72 1.35
CA GLU A 81 11.54 -5.22 2.30
C GLU A 81 11.80 -4.55 3.65
N ARG A 82 10.76 -3.99 4.27
CA ARG A 82 10.85 -3.42 5.62
C ARG A 82 9.66 -3.80 6.48
N SER A 83 9.90 -3.87 7.78
CA SER A 83 8.81 -3.89 8.76
C SER A 83 8.09 -2.55 8.70
N ALA A 84 6.76 -2.58 8.60
CA ALA A 84 5.96 -1.36 8.55
C ALA A 84 5.92 -0.66 9.91
N GLU A 85 6.00 -1.44 11.00
CA GLU A 85 5.99 -1.01 12.42
C GLU A 85 4.93 0.06 12.76
N ALA A 86 3.83 0.06 12.00
CA ALA A 86 2.77 1.05 12.07
C ALA A 86 1.41 0.36 12.17
N THR A 87 0.43 1.07 12.73
CA THR A 87 -0.94 0.58 12.88
C THR A 87 -1.91 1.61 12.33
N LEU A 88 -2.57 1.28 11.22
CA LEU A 88 -3.58 2.17 10.66
C LEU A 88 -4.75 2.29 11.63
N ARG A 89 -4.94 3.50 12.16
CA ARG A 89 -6.01 3.84 13.09
C ARG A 89 -7.39 3.56 12.48
N ARG A 90 -8.36 3.29 13.36
CA ARG A 90 -9.77 3.09 13.01
C ARG A 90 -10.27 4.28 12.20
N ARG A 91 -10.84 4.04 11.01
CA ARG A 91 -11.35 5.09 10.11
C ARG A 91 -10.37 6.25 9.88
N GLY A 92 -9.06 5.95 9.89
CA GLY A 92 -8.00 6.95 9.91
C GLY A 92 -7.07 6.85 8.71
N VAL A 93 -6.23 7.89 8.59
CA VAL A 93 -5.11 7.96 7.65
C VAL A 93 -3.81 8.05 8.45
N GLN A 94 -2.77 7.37 7.98
CA GLN A 94 -1.43 7.45 8.56
C GLN A 94 -0.37 7.48 7.46
N THR A 95 0.66 8.29 7.65
CA THR A 95 1.81 8.35 6.76
C THR A 95 2.90 7.38 7.20
N ILE A 96 3.58 6.78 6.22
CA ILE A 96 4.69 5.85 6.39
C ILE A 96 5.76 6.21 5.36
N THR A 97 7.01 6.27 5.77
CA THR A 97 8.12 6.55 4.86
C THR A 97 8.81 5.26 4.45
N VAL A 98 9.04 5.08 3.16
CA VAL A 98 9.83 3.97 2.61
C VAL A 98 11.05 4.51 1.86
N PRO A 99 12.28 4.24 2.32
CA PRO A 99 13.49 4.75 1.68
C PRO A 99 13.96 3.82 0.57
N ALA A 100 14.37 4.38 -0.57
CA ALA A 100 15.06 3.66 -1.64
C ALA A 100 16.48 4.21 -1.78
N ALA A 101 17.48 3.34 -1.59
CA ALA A 101 18.89 3.68 -1.73
C ALA A 101 19.40 3.17 -3.08
N ILE A 102 19.87 4.08 -3.92
CA ILE A 102 20.35 3.77 -5.27
C ILE A 102 21.86 4.02 -5.29
N ALA A 103 22.63 3.04 -5.75
CA ALA A 103 24.05 3.26 -5.99
C ALA A 103 24.23 4.13 -7.24
N ILE A 104 25.12 5.13 -7.18
CA ILE A 104 25.40 6.00 -8.34
C ILE A 104 25.90 5.16 -9.53
N ALA A 105 26.62 4.07 -9.26
CA ALA A 105 27.11 3.13 -10.27
C ALA A 105 26.01 2.42 -11.08
N ASP A 106 24.78 2.35 -10.56
CA ASP A 106 23.64 1.70 -11.24
C ASP A 106 22.90 2.66 -12.20
N LEU A 107 23.24 3.96 -12.16
CA LEU A 107 22.70 4.98 -13.06
C LEU A 107 23.41 4.94 -14.43
N ASP A 108 22.67 5.21 -15.51
CA ASP A 108 23.27 5.22 -16.87
C ASP A 108 24.27 6.38 -17.05
N ASP A 109 24.05 7.46 -16.31
CA ASP A 109 24.89 8.66 -16.30
C ASP A 109 25.03 9.10 -14.84
N PRO A 110 26.14 8.69 -14.17
CA PRO A 110 26.37 8.99 -12.76
C PRO A 110 26.61 10.48 -12.49
N ASP A 111 27.06 11.23 -13.51
CA ASP A 111 27.36 12.65 -13.39
C ASP A 111 26.10 13.51 -13.64
N ASP A 112 25.20 13.08 -14.53
CA ASP A 112 23.93 13.78 -14.80
C ASP A 112 22.82 13.42 -13.81
N THR A 113 22.90 14.10 -12.69
CA THR A 113 21.91 14.04 -11.60
C THR A 113 20.96 15.22 -11.55
N THR A 114 21.21 16.23 -12.40
CA THR A 114 20.32 17.38 -12.62
C THR A 114 19.18 17.03 -13.57
N ARG A 115 19.35 15.97 -14.35
CA ARG A 115 18.30 15.43 -15.21
C ARG A 115 17.11 14.93 -14.41
N VAL A 116 15.93 15.29 -14.94
CA VAL A 116 14.65 14.72 -14.56
C VAL A 116 14.58 13.28 -15.06
N ARG A 117 14.28 12.34 -14.17
CA ARG A 117 14.15 10.91 -14.48
C ARG A 117 12.73 10.46 -14.18
N ALA A 118 12.18 9.64 -15.06
CA ALA A 118 10.87 9.04 -14.82
C ALA A 118 11.02 7.92 -13.79
N TYR A 119 10.21 7.93 -12.74
CA TYR A 119 10.20 6.88 -11.75
C TYR A 119 8.89 6.09 -11.77
N ARG A 120 8.97 4.83 -11.36
CA ARG A 120 7.83 4.00 -11.00
C ARG A 120 8.12 3.33 -9.66
N LEU A 121 7.35 3.67 -8.64
CA LEU A 121 7.36 2.97 -7.37
C LEU A 121 6.20 1.99 -7.36
N SER A 122 6.44 0.73 -7.01
CA SER A 122 5.37 -0.24 -6.81
C SER A 122 5.68 -1.16 -5.66
N GLY A 123 4.63 -1.68 -5.02
CA GLY A 123 4.82 -2.54 -3.86
C GLY A 123 3.54 -3.13 -3.32
N ALA A 124 3.68 -3.83 -2.21
CA ALA A 124 2.57 -4.38 -1.45
C ALA A 124 2.81 -4.24 0.05
N VAL A 125 1.74 -3.88 0.76
CA VAL A 125 1.71 -3.81 2.22
C VAL A 125 0.91 -4.98 2.75
N ARG A 126 1.53 -5.76 3.63
CA ARG A 126 0.86 -6.80 4.43
C ARG A 126 0.32 -6.21 5.71
N TYR A 127 -0.90 -6.63 6.06
CA TYR A 127 -1.59 -6.18 7.26
C TYR A 127 -2.21 -7.37 8.01
N LEU A 128 -2.59 -7.14 9.26
CA LEU A 128 -3.37 -8.08 10.05
C LEU A 128 -4.83 -7.63 10.05
N ALA A 129 -5.73 -8.48 9.56
CA ALA A 129 -7.17 -8.22 9.66
C ALA A 129 -7.64 -8.39 11.11
N ALA A 130 -8.67 -7.64 11.50
CA ALA A 130 -9.18 -7.66 12.86
C ALA A 130 -9.86 -8.99 13.22
N GLY A 131 -9.70 -9.42 14.48
CA GLY A 131 -10.35 -10.59 15.06
C GLY A 131 -9.42 -11.79 15.26
N THR A 132 -9.85 -12.71 16.14
CA THR A 132 -9.03 -13.86 16.59
C THR A 132 -8.78 -14.88 15.48
N ILE A 133 -9.78 -15.17 14.63
CA ILE A 133 -9.62 -16.15 13.55
C ILE A 133 -8.64 -15.64 12.48
N PRO A 134 -8.78 -14.41 11.93
CA PRO A 134 -7.78 -13.88 11.01
C PRO A 134 -6.36 -13.83 11.60
N GLN A 135 -6.24 -13.52 12.90
CA GLN A 135 -4.95 -13.55 13.58
C GLN A 135 -4.36 -14.96 13.62
N LEU A 136 -5.14 -15.97 14.04
CA LEU A 136 -4.69 -17.35 14.05
C LEU A 136 -4.31 -17.85 12.65
N LEU A 137 -5.11 -17.52 11.62
CA LEU A 137 -4.80 -17.87 10.23
C LEU A 137 -3.53 -17.17 9.74
N PHE A 138 -3.27 -15.95 10.20
CA PHE A 138 -2.03 -15.24 9.91
C PHE A 138 -0.82 -15.91 10.56
N ASP A 139 -0.93 -16.25 11.85
CA ASP A 139 0.13 -16.88 12.63
C ASP A 139 0.46 -18.29 12.09
N LEU A 140 -0.56 -19.03 11.64
CA LEU A 140 -0.42 -20.32 10.95
C LEU A 140 0.09 -20.19 9.50
N GLY A 141 0.24 -18.96 8.98
CA GLY A 141 0.63 -18.70 7.59
C GLY A 141 -0.44 -19.06 6.55
N ALA A 142 -1.63 -19.47 6.97
CA ALA A 142 -2.75 -19.83 6.11
C ALA A 142 -3.39 -18.62 5.42
N SER A 143 -3.28 -17.42 6.00
CA SER A 143 -3.75 -16.17 5.40
C SER A 143 -2.74 -15.05 5.57
N ARG A 144 -2.36 -14.37 4.48
CA ARG A 144 -1.43 -13.23 4.51
C ARG A 144 -2.00 -12.10 3.67
N PRO A 145 -3.04 -11.40 4.16
CA PRO A 145 -3.70 -10.37 3.38
C PRO A 145 -2.71 -9.25 3.06
N SER A 146 -2.79 -8.76 1.83
CA SER A 146 -1.92 -7.72 1.30
C SER A 146 -2.69 -6.83 0.35
N VAL A 147 -2.32 -5.56 0.31
CA VAL A 147 -2.81 -4.61 -0.69
C VAL A 147 -1.62 -4.04 -1.46
N GLY A 148 -1.78 -3.92 -2.78
CA GLY A 148 -0.78 -3.32 -3.65
C GLY A 148 -0.89 -1.79 -3.66
N PHE A 149 0.22 -1.13 -3.95
CA PHE A 149 0.25 0.27 -4.33
C PHE A 149 1.20 0.45 -5.51
N ALA A 150 0.96 1.48 -6.31
CA ALA A 150 1.84 1.88 -7.38
C ALA A 150 1.71 3.38 -7.60
N ASP A 151 2.81 4.01 -7.98
CA ASP A 151 2.86 5.41 -8.33
C ASP A 151 3.92 5.63 -9.42
N THR A 152 3.71 6.67 -10.21
CA THR A 152 4.61 7.07 -11.28
C THR A 152 4.77 8.57 -11.26
N GLY A 153 5.99 9.05 -11.46
CA GLY A 153 6.23 10.48 -11.55
C GLY A 153 7.60 10.78 -12.11
N GLU A 154 8.05 11.99 -11.87
CA GLU A 154 9.35 12.50 -12.28
C GLU A 154 10.12 12.95 -11.05
N ILE A 155 11.43 12.67 -11.01
CA ILE A 155 12.29 13.10 -9.92
C ILE A 155 13.65 13.57 -10.44
N THR A 156 14.17 14.64 -9.83
CA THR A 156 15.54 15.08 -10.03
C THR A 156 16.39 14.57 -8.86
N LEU A 157 17.49 13.89 -9.15
CA LEU A 157 18.39 13.33 -8.12
C LEU A 157 19.40 14.36 -7.59
N ALA A 158 19.16 15.64 -7.82
CA ALA A 158 19.98 16.72 -7.31
C ALA A 158 19.86 16.78 -5.78
N ALA A 159 20.98 17.02 -5.10
CA ALA A 159 20.96 17.22 -3.65
C ALA A 159 20.02 18.39 -3.32
N ARG A 160 19.09 18.17 -2.39
CA ARG A 160 18.33 19.26 -1.80
C ARG A 160 19.33 20.10 -1.01
N ARG A 161 19.64 21.31 -1.48
CA ARG A 161 20.48 22.26 -0.75
C ARG A 161 19.78 22.53 0.58
N GLY A 162 20.33 22.01 1.68
CA GLY A 162 19.74 22.17 3.01
C GLY A 162 19.55 23.65 3.34
N GLU A 163 18.38 23.98 3.86
CA GLU A 163 18.15 25.17 4.66
C GLU A 163 18.55 24.88 6.12
#